data_AF-A0A7K3XRA1-F1
#
_entry.id   AF-A0A7K3XRA1-F1
#
_cell.length_a   1.000
_cell.length_b   1.000
_cell.length_c   1.000
_cell.angle_alpha   90.00
_cell.angle_beta   90.00
_cell.angle_gamma   90.00
#
_symmetry.space_group_name_H-M   'P 1'
#
loop_
_entity.id
_entity.type
_entity.pdbx_description
1 polymer ?
#
loop_
_entity_poly.entity_id
_entity_poly.type
_entity_poly.pdbx_seq_one_letter_code
_entity_poly.pdbx_strand_id
1 'polypeptide(L)' 'MLFKETVDPSTLELLGQIQQKPYFKDFYLVGGTALALKIGHRKSVDIDLFSNFINLRCN' A
#
# COMPACT_ATOMS: atom_id res chain seq x y z
N MET A 1 -11.41 -10.69 -2.91
CA MET A 1 -12.04 -9.63 -2.09
C MET A 1 -11.03 -9.18 -1.04
N LEU A 2 -11.06 -7.92 -0.59
CA LEU A 2 -10.17 -7.40 0.46
C LEU A 2 -10.93 -7.30 1.79
N PHE A 3 -10.25 -7.59 2.90
CA PHE A 3 -10.74 -7.42 4.27
C PHE A 3 -10.54 -5.96 4.70
N LYS A 4 -11.36 -5.04 4.17
CA LYS A 4 -11.23 -3.59 4.41
C LYS A 4 -11.36 -3.21 5.88
N GLU A 5 -12.07 -4.01 6.67
CA GLU A 5 -12.17 -3.87 8.11
C GLU A 5 -10.83 -4.03 8.83
N THR A 6 -9.79 -4.57 8.20
CA THR A 6 -8.46 -4.65 8.81
C THR A 6 -7.71 -3.32 8.84
N VAL A 7 -8.20 -2.30 8.11
CA VAL A 7 -7.59 -0.98 8.01
C VAL A 7 -8.62 0.06 8.42
N ASP A 8 -8.16 1.13 9.08
CA ASP A 8 -9.04 2.23 9.45
C ASP A 8 -9.62 2.90 8.18
N PRO A 9 -10.90 3.33 8.16
CA PRO A 9 -11.49 3.98 7.01
C PRO A 9 -10.69 5.19 6.49
N SER A 10 -10.09 5.99 7.39
CA SER A 10 -9.29 7.15 7.00
C SER A 10 -7.97 6.75 6.31
N THR A 11 -7.32 5.68 6.78
CA THR A 11 -6.12 5.12 6.14
C THR A 11 -6.46 4.53 4.77
N LEU A 12 -7.61 3.86 4.64
CA LEU A 12 -8.06 3.32 3.36
C LEU A 12 -8.41 4.42 2.35
N GLU A 13 -9.05 5.51 2.82
CA GLU A 13 -9.31 6.70 2.00
C GLU A 13 -7.99 7.33 1.53
N LEU A 14 -7.05 7.57 2.44
CA LEU A 14 -5.74 8.11 2.12
C LEU A 14 -4.99 7.24 1.10
N LEU A 15 -5.01 5.92 1.26
CA LEU A 15 -4.41 4.98 0.32
C LEU A 15 -5.04 5.14 -1.08
N GLY A 16 -6.37 5.23 -1.16
CA GLY A 16 -7.08 5.49 -2.41
C GLY A 16 -6.71 6.83 -3.05
N GLN A 17 -6.50 7.89 -2.25
CA GLN A 17 -6.07 9.20 -2.74
C GLN A 17 -4.63 9.18 -3.27
N ILE A 18 -3.73 8.48 -2.57
CA ILE A 18 -2.32 8.31 -2.96
C ILE A 18 -2.21 7.52 -4.26
N GLN A 19 -2.95 6.43 -4.40
CA GLN A 19 -2.96 5.59 -5.61
C GLN A 19 -3.43 6.32 -6.88
N GLN A 20 -4.23 7.38 -6.73
CA GLN A 20 -4.68 8.20 -7.86
C GLN A 20 -3.63 9.20 -8.36
N LYS A 21 -2.52 9.40 -7.64
CA LYS A 21 -1.49 10.36 -8.03
C LYS A 21 -0.57 9.76 -9.11
N PRO A 22 -0.29 10.46 -10.22
CA PRO A 22 0.54 9.92 -11.31
C PRO A 22 1.94 9.46 -10.89
N TYR A 23 2.55 10.12 -9.90
CA TYR A 23 3.88 9.77 -9.38
C TYR A 23 3.89 8.52 -8.48
N PHE A 24 2.71 8.00 -8.11
CA PHE A 24 2.56 6.74 -7.38
C PHE A 24 2.12 5.57 -8.27
N LYS A 25 2.02 5.75 -9.59
CA LYS A 25 1.49 4.73 -10.52
C LYS A 25 2.23 3.38 -10.46
N ASP A 26 3.53 3.41 -10.16
CA ASP A 26 4.41 2.25 -10.13
C ASP A 26 4.73 1.78 -8.69
N PHE A 27 3.98 2.31 -7.70
CA PHE A 27 4.10 1.92 -6.30
C PHE A 27 3.00 0.92 -5.92
N TYR A 28 3.37 -0.03 -5.07
CA TYR A 28 2.52 -1.10 -4.58
C TYR A 28 2.50 -1.07 -3.06
N LEU A 29 1.31 -1.26 -2.47
CA LEU A 29 1.20 -1.52 -1.04
C LEU A 29 1.78 -2.90 -0.73
N VAL A 30 2.72 -2.95 0.21
CA VAL A 30 3.39 -4.18 0.64
C VAL A 30 3.32 -4.34 2.15
N GLY A 31 4.09 -5.28 2.69
CA GLY A 31 4.26 -5.46 4.12
C GLY A 31 3.01 -5.96 4.84
N GLY A 32 2.93 -5.64 6.13
CA GLY A 32 1.89 -6.14 7.03
C GLY A 32 0.49 -5.67 6.64
N THR A 33 0.35 -4.45 6.13
CA THR A 33 -0.95 -3.88 5.75
C THR A 33 -1.49 -4.51 4.46
N ALA A 34 -0.63 -4.77 3.47
CA ALA A 34 -1.04 -5.53 2.28
C ALA A 34 -1.53 -6.93 2.65
N LEU A 35 -0.82 -7.61 3.55
CA LEU A 35 -1.20 -8.94 4.03
C LEU A 35 -2.50 -8.88 4.86
N ALA A 36 -2.69 -7.87 5.69
CA ALA A 36 -3.91 -7.66 6.46
C ALA A 36 -5.14 -7.52 5.55
N LEU A 37 -5.05 -6.65 4.53
CA LEU A 37 -6.10 -6.50 3.52
C LEU A 37 -6.37 -7.78 2.73
N LYS A 38 -5.35 -8.62 2.51
CA LYS A 38 -5.46 -9.85 1.70
C LYS A 38 -6.08 -11.02 2.44
N ILE A 39 -5.74 -11.23 3.72
CA ILE A 39 -6.12 -12.43 4.49
C ILE A 39 -6.89 -12.15 5.78
N GLY A 40 -7.12 -10.90 6.17
CA GLY A 40 -7.97 -10.58 7.33
C GLY A 40 -7.32 -10.85 8.69
N HIS A 41 -6.01 -11.12 8.74
CA HIS A 41 -5.39 -11.73 9.93
C HIS A 41 -5.26 -10.83 11.17
N ARG A 42 -5.27 -9.49 11.00
CA ARG A 42 -5.20 -8.51 12.10
C ARG A 42 -5.56 -7.12 11.60
N LYS A 43 -5.74 -6.18 12.54
CA LYS A 43 -5.74 -4.74 12.23
C LYS A 43 -4.32 -4.25 11.87
N SER A 44 -4.21 -3.34 10.91
CA SER A 44 -2.95 -2.71 10.50
C SER A 44 -3.16 -1.24 10.15
N VAL A 45 -2.17 -0.40 10.44
CA VAL A 45 -2.22 1.05 10.23
C VAL A 45 -1.08 1.56 9.33
N ASP A 46 -0.01 0.78 9.18
CA ASP A 46 1.17 1.18 8.42
C ASP A 46 0.88 1.28 6.91
N ILE A 47 1.57 2.18 6.21
CA ILE A 47 1.56 2.25 4.74
C ILE A 47 2.99 2.07 4.24
N ASP A 48 3.30 0.87 3.76
CA ASP A 48 4.56 0.55 3.09
C ASP A 48 4.34 0.53 1.57
N LEU A 49 4.99 1.43 0.84
CA LEU A 49 4.89 1.52 -0.62
C LEU A 49 6.23 1.22 -1.27
N PHE A 50 6.27 0.19 -2.11
CA PHE A 50 7.48 -0.22 -2.84
C PHE A 50 7.24 -0.05 -4.33
N SER A 51 8.28 0.29 -5.08
CA SER A 51 8.25 0.37 -6.54
C SER A 51 9.39 -0.45 -7.12
N ASN A 52 9.23 -0.89 -8.36
CA ASN A 52 10.26 -1.66 -9.07
C ASN A 52 11.30 -0.76 -9.75
N PHE A 53 11.48 0.48 -9.29
CA PHE A 53 12.49 1.37 -9.84
C PHE A 53 13.89 0.87 -9.50
N ILE A 54 14.51 0.17 -10.44
CA ILE A 54 15.95 -0.06 -10.44
C ILE A 54 16.58 1.16 -11.09
N ASN A 55 17.04 2.12 -10.28
CA ASN A 55 17.89 3.21 -10.77
C ASN A 55 19.35 2.80 -10.59
N LEU A 56 19.80 1.83 -11.39
CA LEU A 56 21.23 1.50 -11.51
C LEU A 56 21.90 2.63 -12.31
N ARG A 57 22.21 3.73 -11.63
CA ARG A 57 23.26 4.65 -12.06
C ARG A 57 24.45 4.49 -11.14
N CYS A 58 25.20 3.43 -11.37
CA CYS A 58 26.62 3.42 -11.04
C CYS A 58 27.34 4.03 -12.26
N ASN A 59 27.78 5.28 -12.13
CA ASN A 59 28.88 5.77 -12.95
C ASN A 59 30.19 5.15 -12.43
#